data_AF-A0A2K3TKE5-F1
#
_entry.id   AF-A0A2K3TKE5-F1
#
_cell.length_a   1.000
_cell.length_b   1.000
_cell.length_c   1.000
_cell.angle_alpha   90.00
_cell.angle_beta   90.00
_cell.angle_gamma   90.00
#
_symmetry.space_group_name_H-M   'P 1'
#
loop_
_entity.id
_entity.type
_entity.pdbx_description
1 polymer ?
#
loop_
_entity_poly.entity_id
_entity_poly.type
_entity_poly.pdbx_seq_one_letter_code
_entity_poly.pdbx_strand_id
1 'polypeptide(L)'
;MSSKIEDTPQKTLSCWPLAFSAGLLGIGQNGLLVVLPVLVIQTNLSLSVWAALLMLGSMLFLPSSPWWGKQISLTGSKTVVLWALGGYGVSFTLLGLGSVLMATGAVTTAVGLGILIIARIVYGLTVSAMVPACQVWALQRAG
;
A
#
# COMPACT_ATOMS: atom_id res chain seq x y z
N MET A 1 -52.65 -15.88 1.88
CA MET A 1 -51.40 -16.01 2.64
C MET A 1 -50.38 -15.07 2.02
N SER A 2 -50.30 -13.84 2.52
CA SER A 2 -49.36 -12.81 2.06
C SER A 2 -48.05 -12.99 2.84
N SER A 3 -46.98 -13.40 2.16
CA SER A 3 -45.67 -13.61 2.75
C SER A 3 -45.12 -12.27 3.22
N LYS A 4 -45.02 -12.14 4.54
CA LYS A 4 -44.39 -11.03 5.25
C LYS A 4 -42.90 -11.05 4.92
N ILE A 5 -42.48 -10.24 3.95
CA ILE A 5 -41.06 -9.93 3.74
C ILE A 5 -40.65 -9.15 4.99
N GLU A 6 -39.98 -9.82 5.92
CA GLU A 6 -39.29 -9.18 7.02
C GLU A 6 -38.20 -8.28 6.41
N ASP A 7 -38.47 -6.98 6.39
CA ASP A 7 -37.46 -5.93 6.31
C ASP A 7 -36.53 -6.09 7.51
N THR A 8 -35.51 -6.94 7.34
CA THR A 8 -34.41 -7.04 8.26
C THR A 8 -33.65 -5.72 8.13
N PRO A 9 -33.42 -4.94 9.19
CA PRO A 9 -32.77 -3.64 9.07
C PRO A 9 -31.38 -3.86 8.47
N GLN A 10 -31.21 -3.44 7.22
CA GLN A 10 -29.96 -3.48 6.49
C GLN A 10 -28.98 -2.58 7.23
N LYS A 11 -28.18 -3.20 8.10
CA LYS A 11 -27.21 -2.52 8.95
C LYS A 11 -26.22 -1.86 8.00
N THR A 12 -26.36 -0.56 7.77
CA THR A 12 -25.43 0.25 6.99
C THR A 12 -24.06 0.17 7.63
N LEU A 13 -23.28 -0.84 7.22
CA LEU A 13 -21.96 -1.09 7.76
C LEU A 13 -21.09 0.10 7.36
N SER A 14 -20.56 0.81 8.35
CA SER A 14 -19.77 2.00 8.13
C SER A 14 -18.60 1.75 7.17
N CYS A 15 -18.58 2.49 6.05
CA CYS A 15 -17.50 2.51 5.06
C CYS A 15 -16.30 3.37 5.51
N TRP A 16 -16.38 4.01 6.68
CA TRP A 16 -15.30 4.86 7.20
C TRP A 16 -13.95 4.16 7.33
N PRO A 17 -13.84 2.91 7.84
CA PRO A 17 -12.56 2.23 7.93
C PRO A 17 -11.93 1.95 6.56
N LEU A 18 -12.77 1.71 5.55
CA LEU A 18 -12.34 1.51 4.17
C LEU A 18 -11.77 2.81 3.59
N ALA A 19 -12.53 3.90 3.72
CA ALA A 19 -12.14 5.22 3.24
C ALA A 19 -10.85 5.70 3.94
N PHE A 20 -10.73 5.47 5.24
CA PHE A 20 -9.52 5.78 6.00
C PHE A 20 -8.30 4.99 5.51
N SER A 21 -8.45 3.67 5.31
CA SER A 21 -7.35 2.81 4.84
C SER A 21 -6.87 3.21 3.44
N ALA A 22 -7.81 3.44 2.52
CA ALA A 22 -7.51 3.89 1.17
C ALA A 22 -6.91 5.31 1.15
N GLY A 23 -7.46 6.21 1.97
CA GLY A 23 -6.96 7.58 2.13
C GLY A 23 -5.53 7.62 2.66
N LEU A 24 -5.22 6.82 3.67
CA LEU A 24 -3.87 6.76 4.25
C LEU A 24 -2.81 6.35 3.23
N LEU A 25 -3.11 5.36 2.38
CA LEU A 25 -2.23 4.96 1.28
C LEU A 25 -2.06 6.08 0.25
N GLY A 26 -3.17 6.70 -0.15
CA GLY A 26 -3.18 7.79 -1.11
C GLY A 26 -2.31 8.96 -0.63
N ILE A 27 -2.45 9.33 0.64
CA ILE A 27 -1.68 10.42 1.26
C ILE A 27 -0.19 10.10 1.26
N GLY A 28 0.26 8.94 1.74
CA GLY A 28 1.70 8.74 1.81
C GLY A 28 2.36 8.46 0.46
N GLN A 29 1.66 7.87 -0.52
CA GLN A 29 2.24 7.73 -1.86
C GLN A 29 2.31 9.07 -2.60
N ASN A 30 1.30 9.95 -2.49
CA ASN A 30 1.41 11.31 -3.02
C ASN A 30 2.41 12.15 -2.21
N GLY A 31 2.47 12.00 -0.90
CA GLY A 31 3.44 12.64 -0.03
C GLY A 31 4.88 12.26 -0.41
N LEU A 32 5.12 11.00 -0.79
CA LEU A 32 6.41 10.56 -1.29
C LEU A 32 6.81 11.28 -2.59
N LEU A 33 5.86 11.51 -3.51
CA LEU A 33 6.11 12.28 -4.73
C LEU A 33 6.44 13.75 -4.44
N VAL A 34 5.76 14.35 -3.46
CA VAL A 34 5.99 15.74 -3.05
C VAL A 34 7.36 15.92 -2.39
N VAL A 35 7.79 14.98 -1.55
CA VAL A 35 9.08 15.05 -0.83
C VAL A 35 10.26 14.56 -1.68
N LEU A 36 10.01 14.00 -2.87
CA LEU A 36 11.02 13.41 -3.73
C LEU A 36 12.21 14.33 -4.04
N PRO A 37 12.03 15.64 -4.33
CA PRO A 37 13.17 16.56 -4.52
C PRO A 37 14.05 16.68 -3.28
N VAL A 38 13.46 16.67 -2.08
CA VAL A 38 14.20 16.74 -0.81
C VAL A 38 15.01 15.45 -0.61
N LEU A 39 14.41 14.29 -0.91
CA LEU A 39 15.11 13.00 -0.83
C LEU A 39 16.28 12.91 -1.80
N VAL A 40 16.14 13.42 -3.02
CA VAL A 40 17.25 13.50 -4.00
C VAL A 40 18.43 14.30 -3.43
N ILE A 41 18.17 15.47 -2.85
CA ILE A 41 19.21 16.33 -2.26
C ILE A 41 19.88 15.64 -1.07
N GLN A 42 19.10 15.03 -0.18
CA GLN A 42 19.62 14.42 1.05
C GLN A 42 20.37 13.10 0.79
N THR A 43 19.90 12.29 -0.16
CA THR A 43 20.48 10.96 -0.43
C THR A 43 21.58 10.99 -1.49
N ASN A 44 21.77 12.12 -2.19
CA ASN A 44 22.64 12.23 -3.37
C ASN A 44 22.31 11.22 -4.49
N LEU A 45 21.12 10.60 -4.46
CA LEU A 45 20.63 9.75 -5.54
C LEU A 45 20.00 10.61 -6.63
N SER A 46 20.21 10.25 -7.89
CA SER A 46 19.57 10.95 -9.01
C SER A 46 18.05 10.79 -8.99
N LEU A 47 17.36 11.75 -9.62
CA LEU A 47 15.92 11.70 -9.83
C LEU A 47 15.50 10.42 -10.57
N SER A 48 16.30 9.96 -11.53
CA SER A 48 16.06 8.74 -12.30
C SER A 48 16.09 7.47 -11.46
N VAL A 49 17.00 7.39 -10.46
CA VAL A 49 17.04 6.25 -9.53
C VAL A 49 15.78 6.23 -8.66
N TRP A 50 15.36 7.38 -8.14
CA TRP A 50 14.11 7.48 -7.39
C TRP A 50 12.89 7.13 -8.25
N ALA A 51 12.84 7.60 -9.50
CA ALA A 51 11.79 7.21 -10.45
C ALA A 51 11.77 5.69 -10.71
N ALA A 52 12.94 5.07 -10.90
CA ALA A 52 13.05 3.63 -11.08
C ALA A 52 12.60 2.85 -9.83
N LEU A 53 12.94 3.32 -8.63
CA LEU A 53 12.46 2.75 -7.35
C LEU A 53 10.93 2.81 -7.24
N LEU A 54 10.33 3.96 -7.61
CA LEU A 54 8.89 4.09 -7.62
C LEU A 54 8.24 3.16 -8.64
N MET A 55 8.78 3.14 -9.87
CA MET A 55 8.32 2.28 -10.96
C MET A 55 8.41 0.80 -10.59
N LEU A 56 9.49 0.37 -9.93
CA LEU A 56 9.67 -1.00 -9.45
C LEU A 56 8.50 -1.42 -8.54
N GLY A 57 8.15 -0.57 -7.58
CA GLY A 57 7.01 -0.84 -6.69
C GLY A 57 5.69 -0.95 -7.46
N SER A 58 5.47 -0.10 -8.47
CA SER A 58 4.25 -0.12 -9.29
C SER A 58 4.20 -1.32 -10.25
N MET A 59 5.32 -1.72 -10.85
CA MET A 59 5.38 -2.86 -11.78
C MET A 59 5.00 -4.17 -11.08
N LEU A 60 5.35 -4.30 -9.80
CA LEU A 60 4.99 -5.46 -8.98
C LEU A 60 3.48 -5.57 -8.69
N PHE A 61 2.69 -4.52 -8.94
CA PHE A 61 1.24 -4.60 -8.77
C PHE A 61 0.59 -5.54 -9.78
N LEU A 62 1.10 -5.58 -11.02
CA LEU A 62 0.58 -6.41 -12.10
C LEU A 62 0.57 -7.91 -11.75
N PRO A 63 1.71 -8.54 -11.42
CA PRO A 63 1.73 -9.96 -11.08
C PRO A 63 1.09 -10.26 -9.73
N SER A 64 1.12 -9.32 -8.78
CA SER A 64 0.61 -9.54 -7.42
C SER A 64 -0.92 -9.46 -7.33
N SER A 65 -1.56 -8.65 -8.18
CA SER A 65 -3.00 -8.42 -8.13
C SER A 65 -3.85 -9.71 -8.29
N PRO A 66 -3.59 -10.60 -9.28
CA PRO A 66 -4.31 -11.87 -9.38
C PRO A 66 -4.13 -12.79 -8.18
N TRP A 67 -2.93 -12.81 -7.59
CA TRP A 67 -2.64 -13.62 -6.41
C TRP A 67 -3.46 -13.14 -5.20
N TRP A 68 -3.51 -11.82 -4.98
CA TRP A 68 -4.32 -11.24 -3.91
C TRP A 68 -5.81 -11.43 -4.13
N GLY A 69 -6.30 -11.37 -5.37
CA GLY A 69 -7.69 -11.70 -5.70
C GLY A 69 -8.09 -13.09 -5.17
N LYS A 70 -7.23 -14.10 -5.35
CA LYS A 70 -7.44 -15.43 -4.78
C LYS A 70 -7.38 -15.43 -3.25
N GLN A 71 -6.42 -14.72 -2.67
CA GLN A 71 -6.28 -14.64 -1.20
C GLN A 71 -7.48 -13.97 -0.52
N ILE A 72 -8.06 -12.94 -1.14
CA ILE A 72 -9.26 -12.26 -0.63
C ILE A 72 -10.43 -13.24 -0.54
N SER A 73 -10.61 -14.10 -1.55
CA SER A 73 -11.65 -15.14 -1.55
C SER A 73 -11.45 -16.19 -0.47
N LEU A 74 -10.20 -16.47 -0.07
CA LEU A 74 -9.88 -17.49 0.94
C LEU A 74 -9.88 -16.95 2.38
N THR A 75 -9.35 -15.75 2.60
CA THR A 75 -9.07 -15.20 3.95
C THR A 75 -10.00 -14.04 4.34
N GLY A 76 -10.73 -13.48 3.38
CA GLY A 76 -11.63 -12.35 3.56
C GLY A 76 -10.97 -10.99 3.30
N SER A 77 -11.78 -10.07 2.78
CA SER A 77 -11.37 -8.73 2.34
C SER A 77 -10.77 -7.86 3.47
N LYS A 78 -11.38 -7.85 4.65
CA LYS A 78 -10.93 -7.07 5.81
C LYS A 78 -9.51 -7.46 6.27
N THR A 79 -9.22 -8.76 6.33
CA THR A 79 -7.90 -9.28 6.75
C THR A 79 -6.82 -8.85 5.77
N VAL A 80 -7.10 -8.99 4.46
CA VAL A 80 -6.16 -8.59 3.40
C VAL A 80 -5.90 -7.09 3.40
N VAL A 81 -6.91 -6.25 3.68
CA VAL A 81 -6.69 -4.79 3.85
C VAL A 81 -5.73 -4.49 5.00
N LEU A 82 -5.85 -5.18 6.15
CA LEU A 82 -4.93 -5.00 7.27
C LEU A 82 -3.51 -5.46 6.92
N TRP A 83 -3.36 -6.56 6.17
CA TRP A 83 -2.05 -7.00 5.69
C TRP A 83 -1.42 -6.00 4.73
N ALA A 84 -2.21 -5.44 3.82
CA ALA A 84 -1.75 -4.40 2.89
C ALA A 84 -1.32 -3.12 3.64
N LEU A 85 -2.08 -2.69 4.67
CA LEU A 85 -1.70 -1.58 5.54
C LEU A 85 -0.42 -1.87 6.33
N GLY A 86 -0.27 -3.07 6.87
CA GLY A 86 0.94 -3.50 7.58
C GLY A 86 2.16 -3.46 6.67
N GLY A 87 2.07 -4.05 5.48
CA GLY A 87 3.14 -4.03 4.49
C GLY A 87 3.47 -2.63 3.99
N TYR A 88 2.47 -1.76 3.85
CA TYR A 88 2.66 -0.34 3.57
C TYR A 88 3.47 0.36 4.67
N GLY A 89 3.11 0.16 5.94
CA GLY A 89 3.82 0.73 7.08
C GLY A 89 5.28 0.26 7.15
N VAL A 90 5.51 -1.04 6.98
CA VAL A 90 6.87 -1.62 6.92
C VAL A 90 7.67 -1.00 5.78
N SER A 91 7.09 -0.90 4.58
CA SER A 91 7.75 -0.31 3.43
C SER A 91 8.15 1.15 3.67
N PHE A 92 7.23 1.99 4.13
CA PHE A 92 7.52 3.40 4.37
C PHE A 92 8.51 3.62 5.52
N THR A 93 8.49 2.74 6.53
CA THR A 93 9.49 2.75 7.60
C THR A 93 10.87 2.41 7.05
N LEU A 94 11.00 1.35 6.23
CA LEU A 94 12.26 0.99 5.58
C LEU A 94 12.75 2.09 4.62
N LEU A 95 11.84 2.72 3.89
CA LEU A 95 12.16 3.81 2.96
C LEU A 95 12.66 5.04 3.73
N GLY A 96 12.02 5.41 4.83
CA GLY A 96 12.46 6.48 5.71
C GLY A 96 13.81 6.17 6.37
N LEU A 97 13.96 4.98 6.96
CA LEU A 97 15.22 4.54 7.58
C LEU A 97 16.37 4.50 6.56
N GLY A 98 16.16 3.92 5.39
CA GLY A 98 17.15 3.89 4.31
C GLY A 98 17.57 5.30 3.89
N SER A 99 16.61 6.22 3.77
CA SER A 99 16.89 7.62 3.42
C SER A 99 17.69 8.34 4.50
N VAL A 100 17.36 8.15 5.78
CA VAL A 100 18.08 8.77 6.93
C VAL A 100 19.49 8.20 7.06
N LEU A 101 19.65 6.88 6.94
CA LEU A 101 20.97 6.23 6.99
C LEU A 101 21.89 6.73 5.87
N MET A 102 21.33 6.96 4.68
CA MET A 102 22.07 7.57 3.58
C MET A 102 22.40 9.04 3.85
N ALA A 103 21.44 9.83 4.35
CA ALA A 103 21.63 11.25 4.61
C ALA A 103 22.66 11.53 5.71
N THR A 104 22.79 10.62 6.69
CA THR A 104 23.78 10.71 7.78
C THR A 104 25.14 10.12 7.41
N GLY A 105 25.28 9.50 6.24
CA GLY A 105 26.49 8.78 5.85
C GLY A 105 26.77 7.52 6.68
N ALA A 106 25.78 7.04 7.45
CA ALA A 106 25.92 5.85 8.30
C ALA A 106 26.06 4.55 7.50
N VAL A 107 25.59 4.54 6.25
CA VAL A 107 25.72 3.40 5.33
C VAL A 107 26.25 3.86 3.97
N THR A 108 26.87 2.94 3.23
CA THR A 108 27.25 3.21 1.85
C THR A 108 26.02 3.37 0.96
N THR A 109 26.16 4.10 -0.14
CA THR A 109 25.09 4.30 -1.12
C THR A 109 24.51 2.97 -1.63
N ALA A 110 25.35 1.95 -1.81
CA ALA A 110 24.91 0.62 -2.26
C ALA A 110 24.01 -0.08 -1.23
N VAL A 111 24.37 -0.03 0.06
CA VAL A 111 23.57 -0.60 1.15
C VAL A 111 22.25 0.16 1.31
N GLY A 112 22.31 1.50 1.30
CA GLY A 112 21.11 2.35 1.34
C GLY A 112 20.16 2.07 0.18
N LEU A 113 20.69 2.00 -1.05
CA LEU A 113 19.91 1.65 -2.24
C LEU A 113 19.28 0.24 -2.12
N GLY A 114 20.02 -0.73 -1.59
CA GLY A 114 19.49 -2.07 -1.31
C GLY A 114 18.28 -2.04 -0.38
N ILE A 115 18.34 -1.25 0.70
CA ILE A 115 17.22 -1.05 1.63
C ILE A 115 16.03 -0.42 0.90
N LEU A 116 16.27 0.62 0.08
CA LEU A 116 15.21 1.28 -0.69
C LEU A 116 14.55 0.32 -1.69
N ILE A 117 15.33 -0.53 -2.37
CA ILE A 117 14.79 -1.55 -3.28
C ILE A 117 13.90 -2.53 -2.52
N ILE A 118 14.37 -3.07 -1.40
CA ILE A 118 13.58 -3.99 -0.55
C ILE A 118 12.29 -3.30 -0.10
N ALA A 119 12.36 -2.05 0.34
CA ALA A 119 11.19 -1.26 0.72
C ALA A 119 10.15 -1.18 -0.41
N ARG A 120 10.60 -0.98 -1.66
CA ARG A 120 9.72 -0.91 -2.83
C ARG A 120 9.19 -2.26 -3.30
N ILE A 121 9.95 -3.35 -3.11
CA ILE A 121 9.47 -4.71 -3.34
C ILE A 121 8.34 -5.04 -2.37
N VAL A 122 8.57 -4.82 -1.07
CA VAL A 122 7.54 -5.03 -0.03
C VAL A 122 6.30 -4.21 -0.37
N TYR A 123 6.46 -2.92 -0.70
CA TYR A 123 5.35 -2.07 -1.15
C TYR A 123 4.57 -2.70 -2.31
N GLY A 124 5.28 -3.07 -3.38
CA GLY A 124 4.69 -3.62 -4.59
C GLY A 124 3.89 -4.89 -4.34
N LEU A 125 4.48 -5.80 -3.56
CA LEU A 125 3.90 -7.09 -3.25
C LEU A 125 2.74 -6.99 -2.27
N THR A 126 2.74 -6.10 -1.28
CA THR A 126 1.66 -6.04 -0.28
C THR A 126 0.57 -5.06 -0.64
N VAL A 127 0.92 -3.86 -1.12
CA VAL A 127 -0.03 -2.77 -1.31
C VAL A 127 -0.92 -2.97 -2.54
N SER A 128 -0.46 -3.78 -3.50
CA SER A 128 -1.28 -4.23 -4.64
C SER A 128 -2.55 -4.96 -4.23
N ALA A 129 -2.59 -5.55 -3.03
CA ALA A 129 -3.79 -6.19 -2.48
C ALA A 129 -4.89 -5.19 -2.11
N MET A 130 -4.51 -3.93 -1.82
CA MET A 130 -5.45 -2.97 -1.24
C MET A 130 -6.62 -2.68 -2.18
N VAL A 131 -6.34 -2.42 -3.46
CA VAL A 131 -7.38 -2.07 -4.42
C VAL A 131 -8.44 -3.16 -4.55
N PRO A 132 -8.10 -4.42 -4.89
CA PRO A 132 -9.09 -5.48 -4.98
C PRO A 132 -9.75 -5.79 -3.63
N ALA A 133 -9.01 -5.75 -2.51
CA ALA A 133 -9.58 -6.01 -1.19
C ALA A 133 -10.61 -4.95 -0.80
N CYS A 134 -10.31 -3.67 -1.07
CA CYS A 134 -11.22 -2.57 -0.83
C CYS A 134 -12.47 -2.66 -1.71
N GLN A 135 -12.32 -3.03 -2.99
CA GLN A 135 -13.44 -3.21 -3.92
C GLN A 135 -14.38 -4.31 -3.44
N VAL A 136 -13.85 -5.49 -3.10
CA VAL A 136 -14.64 -6.59 -2.56
C VAL A 136 -15.31 -6.19 -1.23
N TRP A 137 -14.58 -5.49 -0.36
CA TRP A 137 -15.13 -5.05 0.93
C TRP A 137 -16.23 -4.00 0.79
N ALA A 138 -16.15 -3.13 -0.24
CA ALA A 138 -17.20 -2.18 -0.55
C ALA A 138 -18.45 -2.89 -1.08
N LEU A 139 -18.28 -3.83 -2.01
CA LEU A 139 -19.39 -4.63 -2.57
C LEU A 139 -20.13 -5.42 -1.48
N GLN A 140 -19.40 -6.04 -0.54
CA GLN A 140 -19.97 -6.75 0.60
C GLN A 140 -20.79 -5.88 1.56
N ARG A 141 -20.66 -4.55 1.50
CA ARG A 141 -21.44 -3.60 2.33
C ARG A 141 -22.57 -2.92 1.57
N ALA A 142 -22.51 -2.93 0.23
CA ALA A 142 -23.51 -2.30 -0.63
C ALA A 142 -24.70 -3.23 -0.93
N GLY A 143 -24.49 -4.55 -0.85
CA GLY A 143 -25.54 -5.58 -0.89
C GLY A 143 -26.05 -5.94 0.50
#